data_AF-A0A843ENB7-F1
#
_entry.id   AF-A0A843ENB7-F1
#
_cell.length_a   1.000
_cell.length_b   1.000
_cell.length_c   1.000
_cell.angle_alpha   90.00
_cell.angle_beta   90.00
_cell.angle_gamma   90.00
#
_symmetry.space_group_name_H-M   'P 1'
#
loop_
_entity.id
_entity.type
_entity.pdbx_description
1 polymer ?
#
loop_
_entity_poly.entity_id
_entity_poly.type
_entity_poly.pdbx_seq_one_letter_code
_entity_poly.pdbx_strand_id
1 'polypeptide(L)'
;MALSKNAMIAIAAVAIIAVAGICAAFMLNNGNTNTPKDDPTDYPDGSLTITTFTDYNGNKTDIKFTEIPDRVVCGCNTALNLLLYLGLGDKIVGCYYNEEPIWEGVQSEYDKLAKRIGAVDAAGAKNISGNIQKDVLLSWQPDLVIGWVAWEDAKLGSEAFWNENGCNVMSFNAMTSADYRTVEMMKTDYDNVGKIFNVSDKTTKLYNDTVNVINDVKKKLDGKETIYYALVDGAVNTEKGTVWCYKNSNFIASVLNSIGLTNAFPDGGTVSLATVYEVIGTTDIDLIFYITYGGVTYQKSLESWQKDADLSKCAAIKNGDVYDMKLSCSYGSTPQLLDAMEKVYECVVKILERKATADNYPFSIETFIDYNGNTATITFDKIPERVVCGCCTALNLLLYLGMGDRIVGCYYNEEPIWEGVQDEYDELVKRIGAVDAPGSKNISGNIQKDVLLSWQPDLVIGWVAWEDAKLGSEAFWNENGCNVISFNAMTSADYRTVEMMKTDYDNVGKI
;
A
#
# COMPACT_ATOMS: atom_id res chain seq x y z
N MET A 1 -46.28 41.48 23.83
CA MET A 1 -45.58 42.67 24.36
C MET A 1 -44.36 42.21 25.16
N ALA A 2 -43.29 43.02 25.13
CA ALA A 2 -42.05 43.01 25.95
C ALA A 2 -41.68 41.75 26.78
N LEU A 3 -40.52 41.11 26.59
CA LEU A 3 -39.12 41.56 26.81
C LEU A 3 -38.75 41.82 28.29
N SER A 4 -37.82 41.01 28.81
CA SER A 4 -36.55 41.51 29.39
C SER A 4 -35.48 40.40 29.44
N LYS A 5 -34.24 40.71 29.05
CA LYS A 5 -33.04 39.86 29.12
C LYS A 5 -32.12 40.29 30.30
N ASN A 6 -31.01 39.55 30.48
CA ASN A 6 -29.74 39.89 31.19
C ASN A 6 -29.74 39.55 32.70
N ALA A 7 -28.91 38.62 33.23
CA ALA A 7 -27.43 38.54 33.35
C ALA A 7 -26.89 39.26 34.63
N MET A 8 -25.81 38.86 35.33
CA MET A 8 -24.72 37.90 35.07
C MET A 8 -24.01 37.48 36.41
N ILE A 9 -22.87 36.74 36.36
CA ILE A 9 -21.90 36.44 37.47
C ILE A 9 -22.40 35.40 38.52
N ALA A 10 -21.82 34.22 38.83
CA ALA A 10 -20.46 33.62 38.85
C ALA A 10 -19.66 33.77 40.16
N ILE A 11 -19.32 32.64 40.85
CA ILE A 11 -18.01 32.28 41.47
C ILE A 11 -18.09 31.15 42.55
N ALA A 12 -17.26 30.11 42.36
CA ALA A 12 -16.55 29.19 43.28
C ALA A 12 -17.20 28.46 44.50
N ALA A 13 -17.31 27.13 44.35
CA ALA A 13 -16.63 26.05 45.10
C ALA A 13 -16.51 26.02 46.65
N VAL A 14 -17.06 24.95 47.26
CA VAL A 14 -16.64 24.34 48.55
C VAL A 14 -16.86 22.81 48.50
N ALA A 15 -15.77 22.02 48.62
CA ALA A 15 -15.51 20.82 49.44
C ALA A 15 -16.64 19.84 49.89
N ILE A 16 -16.43 18.55 50.26
CA ILE A 16 -15.40 17.48 50.09
C ILE A 16 -15.82 16.28 51.02
N ILE A 17 -15.60 15.02 50.58
CA ILE A 17 -15.38 13.76 51.37
C ILE A 17 -16.44 13.17 52.34
N ALA A 18 -17.02 12.02 51.92
CA ALA A 18 -17.17 10.68 52.55
C ALA A 18 -17.54 10.40 54.04
N VAL A 19 -18.19 9.24 54.31
CA VAL A 19 -17.60 8.03 54.97
C VAL A 19 -18.65 6.94 55.33
N ALA A 20 -18.30 5.69 54.98
CA ALA A 20 -18.61 4.33 55.49
C ALA A 20 -19.83 3.93 56.39
N GLY A 21 -20.25 2.67 56.17
CA GLY A 21 -21.05 1.78 57.02
C GLY A 21 -21.75 0.74 56.12
N ILE A 22 -21.62 -0.59 56.27
CA ILE A 22 -21.30 -1.44 57.43
C ILE A 22 -20.47 -2.67 56.98
N CYS A 23 -19.44 -3.03 57.75
CA CYS A 23 -18.88 -4.39 57.81
C CYS A 23 -19.06 -4.93 59.24
N ALA A 24 -19.78 -6.04 59.43
CA ALA A 24 -19.65 -6.93 60.60
C ALA A 24 -20.63 -8.13 60.56
N ALA A 25 -20.19 -9.27 60.01
CA ALA A 25 -20.60 -10.59 60.49
C ALA A 25 -19.61 -11.67 60.00
N PHE A 26 -19.25 -12.61 60.89
CA PHE A 26 -18.48 -13.84 60.61
C PHE A 26 -17.03 -13.71 60.13
N MET A 27 -16.16 -13.29 61.06
CA MET A 27 -14.89 -13.99 61.29
C MET A 27 -15.07 -14.97 62.44
N LEU A 28 -14.72 -16.26 62.25
CA LEU A 28 -14.07 -17.17 63.21
C LEU A 28 -14.21 -18.63 62.74
N ASN A 29 -13.17 -19.14 62.06
CA ASN A 29 -12.67 -20.50 62.35
C ASN A 29 -11.19 -20.62 61.96
N ASN A 30 -10.34 -21.03 62.89
CA ASN A 30 -8.92 -21.31 62.63
C ASN A 30 -8.77 -22.80 62.30
N GLY A 31 -8.41 -23.12 61.05
CA GLY A 31 -8.05 -24.46 60.61
C GLY A 31 -6.73 -24.43 59.85
N ASN A 32 -5.66 -24.94 60.46
CA ASN A 32 -4.34 -24.96 59.86
C ASN A 32 -4.21 -26.14 58.88
N THR A 33 -4.32 -25.88 57.58
CA THR A 33 -3.92 -26.82 56.52
C THR A 33 -3.05 -26.10 55.51
N ASN A 34 -1.83 -26.61 55.30
CA ASN A 34 -0.97 -26.22 54.18
C ASN A 34 -1.66 -26.65 52.88
N THR A 35 -2.38 -25.72 52.27
CA THR A 35 -2.82 -25.80 50.88
C THR A 35 -1.76 -25.07 50.04
N PRO A 36 -1.28 -25.64 48.92
CA PRO A 36 -0.46 -24.88 47.99
C PRO A 36 -1.19 -23.59 47.61
N LYS A 37 -0.46 -22.48 47.49
CA LYS A 37 -0.97 -21.37 46.70
C LYS A 37 -0.93 -21.84 45.25
N ASP A 38 -2.10 -22.11 44.70
CA ASP A 38 -2.29 -21.96 43.27
C ASP A 38 -2.14 -20.45 42.99
N ASP A 39 -0.96 -20.03 42.54
CA ASP A 39 -0.85 -18.70 41.93
C ASP A 39 -1.76 -18.69 40.70
N PRO A 40 -2.53 -17.60 40.47
CA PRO A 40 -3.49 -17.55 39.38
C PRO A 40 -2.76 -17.60 38.04
N THR A 41 -2.76 -18.76 37.41
CA THR A 41 -2.19 -18.95 36.07
C THR A 41 -3.02 -18.19 35.05
N ASP A 42 -2.38 -17.47 34.13
CA ASP A 42 -3.09 -16.70 33.09
C ASP A 42 -3.93 -17.57 32.14
N TYR A 43 -3.62 -18.88 32.09
CA TYR A 43 -4.32 -19.86 31.27
C TYR A 43 -5.34 -20.68 32.09
N PRO A 44 -6.54 -20.98 31.55
CA PRO A 44 -7.60 -21.70 32.28
C PRO A 44 -7.19 -23.08 32.84
N ASP A 45 -6.34 -23.81 32.12
CA ASP A 45 -5.90 -25.17 32.47
C ASP A 45 -4.51 -25.21 33.14
N GLY A 46 -4.05 -24.10 33.72
CA GLY A 46 -2.73 -23.97 34.35
C GLY A 46 -1.55 -23.83 33.37
N SER A 47 -1.76 -24.12 32.09
CA SER A 47 -0.77 -23.92 31.03
C SER A 47 -1.39 -24.00 29.63
N LEU A 48 -0.68 -23.48 28.64
CA LEU A 48 -0.97 -23.61 27.22
C LEU A 48 0.19 -24.35 26.54
N THR A 49 -0.12 -25.35 25.70
CA THR A 49 0.84 -25.94 24.77
C THR A 49 0.43 -25.60 23.33
N ILE A 50 1.40 -25.18 22.50
CA ILE A 50 1.21 -25.08 21.05
C ILE A 50 2.35 -25.78 20.30
N THR A 51 2.07 -26.26 19.11
CA THR A 51 3.10 -26.78 18.19
C THR A 51 3.63 -25.65 17.31
N THR A 52 4.95 -25.57 17.15
CA THR A 52 5.67 -24.58 16.33
C THR A 52 6.67 -25.29 15.40
N PHE A 53 7.00 -24.66 14.26
CA PHE A 53 8.06 -25.14 13.37
C PHE A 53 9.44 -24.72 13.88
N THR A 54 10.40 -25.64 13.85
CA THR A 54 11.81 -25.39 14.18
C THR A 54 12.66 -25.07 12.94
N ASP A 55 12.31 -25.64 11.78
CA ASP A 55 13.04 -25.45 10.51
C ASP A 55 12.13 -25.38 9.26
N TYR A 56 12.76 -25.17 8.10
CA TYR A 56 12.09 -25.12 6.79
C TYR A 56 11.82 -26.50 6.17
N ASN A 57 12.29 -27.58 6.81
CA ASN A 57 12.05 -28.96 6.37
C ASN A 57 10.72 -29.50 6.93
N GLY A 58 10.04 -28.72 7.77
CA GLY A 58 8.77 -29.07 8.38
C GLY A 58 8.90 -29.74 9.75
N ASN A 59 10.10 -29.72 10.36
CA ASN A 59 10.28 -30.20 11.73
C ASN A 59 9.53 -29.30 12.71
N LYS A 60 8.96 -29.92 13.75
CA LYS A 60 8.08 -29.29 14.73
C LYS A 60 8.46 -29.69 16.15
N THR A 61 8.15 -28.82 17.10
CA THR A 61 8.27 -29.05 18.54
C THR A 61 7.04 -28.45 19.25
N ASP A 62 6.73 -28.96 20.44
CA ASP A 62 5.65 -28.46 21.28
C ASP A 62 6.25 -27.54 22.36
N ILE A 63 5.88 -26.27 22.34
CA ILE A 63 6.29 -25.28 23.33
C ILE A 63 5.18 -25.06 24.36
N LYS A 64 5.58 -24.93 25.64
CA LYS A 64 4.66 -24.78 26.77
C LYS A 64 4.80 -23.39 27.41
N PHE A 65 3.67 -22.75 27.65
CA PHE A 65 3.54 -21.50 28.39
C PHE A 65 2.78 -21.77 29.70
N THR A 66 3.26 -21.24 30.82
CA THR A 66 2.57 -21.24 32.13
C THR A 66 2.00 -19.88 32.49
N GLU A 67 2.55 -18.82 31.90
CA GLU A 67 2.18 -17.40 32.06
C GLU A 67 2.14 -16.77 30.66
N ILE A 68 1.42 -15.65 30.49
CA ILE A 68 1.46 -14.90 29.23
C ILE A 68 2.83 -14.21 29.10
N PRO A 69 3.60 -14.42 28.02
CA PRO A 69 4.91 -13.78 27.82
C PRO A 69 4.85 -12.28 28.05
N ASP A 70 5.83 -11.71 28.76
CA ASP A 70 5.94 -10.29 29.11
C ASP A 70 7.12 -9.59 28.42
N ARG A 71 8.04 -10.36 27.82
CA ARG A 71 9.30 -9.90 27.25
C ARG A 71 9.50 -10.46 25.85
N VAL A 72 8.61 -10.05 24.95
CA VAL A 72 8.55 -10.54 23.57
C VAL A 72 9.57 -9.82 22.69
N VAL A 73 10.26 -10.58 21.83
CA VAL A 73 11.03 -10.02 20.70
C VAL A 73 10.42 -10.43 19.36
N CYS A 74 10.18 -9.44 18.51
CA CYS A 74 9.67 -9.62 17.16
C CYS A 74 10.83 -9.86 16.18
N GLY A 75 10.82 -10.99 15.46
CA GLY A 75 11.86 -11.39 14.52
C GLY A 75 11.57 -11.09 13.04
N CYS A 76 10.59 -10.21 12.76
CA CYS A 76 10.28 -9.65 11.44
C CYS A 76 9.20 -8.56 11.56
N ASN A 77 9.03 -7.74 10.51
CA ASN A 77 7.93 -6.76 10.42
C ASN A 77 6.54 -7.36 10.60
N THR A 78 6.26 -8.59 10.14
CA THR A 78 4.96 -9.23 10.38
C THR A 78 4.68 -9.45 11.87
N ALA A 79 5.67 -9.93 12.63
CA ALA A 79 5.51 -10.11 14.08
C ALA A 79 5.25 -8.77 14.76
N LEU A 80 6.02 -7.74 14.37
CA LEU A 80 5.89 -6.39 14.90
C LEU A 80 4.50 -5.80 14.60
N ASN A 81 4.09 -5.79 13.33
CA ASN A 81 2.80 -5.22 12.89
C ASN A 81 1.61 -5.98 13.52
N LEU A 82 1.66 -7.32 13.59
CA LEU A 82 0.60 -8.11 14.21
C LEU A 82 0.46 -7.82 15.71
N LEU A 83 1.55 -7.84 16.48
CA LEU A 83 1.48 -7.61 17.92
C LEU A 83 1.08 -6.16 18.26
N LEU A 84 1.55 -5.18 17.48
CA LEU A 84 1.09 -3.79 17.64
C LEU A 84 -0.41 -3.63 17.33
N TYR A 85 -0.90 -4.23 16.24
CA TYR A 85 -2.32 -4.22 15.87
C TYR A 85 -3.22 -4.85 16.96
N LEU A 86 -2.75 -5.94 17.59
CA LEU A 86 -3.45 -6.57 18.70
C LEU A 86 -3.39 -5.77 20.01
N GLY A 87 -2.67 -4.65 20.05
CA GLY A 87 -2.47 -3.83 21.25
C GLY A 87 -1.50 -4.43 22.26
N LEU A 88 -0.62 -5.33 21.81
CA LEU A 88 0.40 -6.01 22.62
C LEU A 88 1.74 -5.26 22.62
N GLY A 89 1.77 -3.99 22.18
CA GLY A 89 2.99 -3.19 22.06
C GLY A 89 3.80 -3.12 23.35
N ASP A 90 3.18 -3.11 24.52
CA ASP A 90 3.86 -3.08 25.83
C ASP A 90 4.62 -4.37 26.18
N LYS A 91 4.25 -5.49 25.57
CA LYS A 91 4.93 -6.79 25.70
C LYS A 91 6.25 -6.84 24.93
N ILE A 92 6.46 -5.93 23.97
CA ILE A 92 7.63 -5.94 23.08
C ILE A 92 8.82 -5.24 23.75
N VAL A 93 9.91 -6.00 23.93
CA VAL A 93 11.21 -5.53 24.46
C VAL A 93 12.27 -5.34 23.37
N GLY A 94 12.01 -5.82 22.14
CA GLY A 94 12.87 -5.61 20.98
C GLY A 94 12.28 -6.10 19.66
N CYS A 95 12.89 -5.69 18.55
CA CYS A 95 12.64 -6.17 17.20
C CYS A 95 13.95 -6.28 16.41
N TYR A 96 14.10 -7.32 15.60
CA TYR A 96 15.10 -7.44 14.55
C TYR A 96 14.43 -7.81 13.22
N TYR A 97 15.15 -7.68 12.09
CA TYR A 97 14.54 -7.69 10.74
C TYR A 97 13.36 -6.71 10.62
N ASN A 98 13.57 -5.46 11.08
CA ASN A 98 12.70 -4.33 10.77
C ASN A 98 13.17 -3.68 9.45
N GLU A 99 12.89 -4.34 8.33
CA GLU A 99 13.46 -4.03 7.00
C GLU A 99 12.54 -3.20 6.10
N GLU A 100 11.28 -2.99 6.47
CA GLU A 100 10.29 -2.22 5.70
C GLU A 100 9.66 -1.11 6.54
N PRO A 101 9.09 -0.06 5.92
CA PRO A 101 8.32 0.95 6.64
C PRO A 101 7.20 0.30 7.46
N ILE A 102 7.01 0.78 8.69
CA ILE A 102 5.91 0.34 9.55
C ILE A 102 4.58 0.65 8.86
N TRP A 103 3.65 -0.30 8.95
CA TRP A 103 2.32 -0.12 8.38
C TRP A 103 1.57 0.99 9.12
N GLU A 104 0.99 1.92 8.36
CA GLU A 104 0.34 3.13 8.88
C GLU A 104 -0.74 2.81 9.94
N GLY A 105 -1.50 1.71 9.74
CA GLY A 105 -2.51 1.22 10.67
C GLY A 105 -2.01 0.87 12.08
N VAL A 106 -0.69 0.79 12.31
CA VAL A 106 -0.07 0.59 13.63
C VAL A 106 0.94 1.67 14.03
N GLN A 107 1.08 2.75 13.26
CA GLN A 107 2.11 3.78 13.47
C GLN A 107 2.05 4.41 14.88
N SER A 108 0.85 4.68 15.41
CA SER A 108 0.65 5.20 16.78
C SER A 108 1.27 4.28 17.86
N GLU A 109 1.12 2.97 17.72
CA GLU A 109 1.63 2.01 18.71
C GLU A 109 3.13 1.80 18.52
N TYR A 110 3.62 1.80 17.28
CA TYR A 110 5.05 1.79 16.99
C TYR A 110 5.77 3.03 17.56
N ASP A 111 5.18 4.23 17.44
CA ASP A 111 5.76 5.46 18.00
C ASP A 111 5.92 5.41 19.52
N LYS A 112 5.05 4.69 20.24
CA LYS A 112 5.20 4.42 21.68
C LYS A 112 6.33 3.44 21.94
N LEU A 113 6.37 2.34 21.17
CA LEU A 113 7.41 1.32 21.27
C LEU A 113 8.80 1.90 20.99
N ALA A 114 8.98 2.62 19.89
CA ALA A 114 10.25 3.22 19.48
C ALA A 114 10.79 4.23 20.51
N LYS A 115 9.91 4.95 21.22
CA LYS A 115 10.30 5.81 22.35
C LYS A 115 10.82 5.01 23.56
N ARG A 116 10.36 3.78 23.76
CA ARG A 116 10.78 2.90 24.87
C ARG A 116 12.02 2.07 24.56
N ILE A 117 12.13 1.52 23.34
CA ILE A 117 13.20 0.58 22.96
C ILE A 117 14.24 1.16 21.99
N GLY A 118 14.05 2.40 21.53
CA GLY A 118 14.86 3.05 20.50
C GLY A 118 14.29 2.90 19.08
N ALA A 119 14.62 3.86 18.22
CA ALA A 119 14.37 3.78 16.78
C ALA A 119 15.49 3.00 16.06
N VAL A 120 15.21 2.52 14.85
CA VAL A 120 16.08 1.60 14.07
C VAL A 120 17.55 2.07 13.98
N ASP A 121 17.79 3.38 13.84
CA ASP A 121 19.11 3.95 13.61
C ASP A 121 19.83 4.44 14.89
N ALA A 122 19.29 4.20 16.09
CA ALA A 122 19.89 4.69 17.33
C ALA A 122 20.94 3.72 17.90
N ALA A 123 22.11 4.26 18.27
CA ALA A 123 23.20 3.50 18.88
C ALA A 123 22.80 2.97 20.28
N GLY A 124 22.34 1.72 20.33
CA GLY A 124 21.82 1.07 21.53
C GLY A 124 20.32 0.79 21.50
N ALA A 125 19.64 1.02 20.38
CA ALA A 125 18.27 0.55 20.19
C ALA A 125 18.17 -0.98 20.22
N LYS A 126 17.04 -1.48 20.73
CA LYS A 126 16.62 -2.88 20.58
C LYS A 126 15.66 -3.06 19.40
N ASN A 127 15.69 -2.14 18.45
CA ASN A 127 14.90 -2.14 17.24
C ASN A 127 15.93 -2.00 16.11
N ILE A 128 16.12 -3.03 15.28
CA ILE A 128 17.18 -3.05 14.27
C ILE A 128 16.68 -3.65 12.95
N SER A 129 17.20 -3.14 11.83
CA SER A 129 16.83 -3.60 10.50
C SER A 129 17.50 -4.92 10.10
N GLY A 130 18.76 -5.14 10.49
CA GLY A 130 19.52 -6.32 10.05
C GLY A 130 19.46 -7.55 10.97
N ASN A 131 20.32 -8.51 10.62
CA ASN A 131 20.65 -9.70 11.44
C ASN A 131 21.02 -9.32 12.88
N ILE A 132 20.58 -10.13 13.85
CA ILE A 132 21.01 -10.06 15.25
C ILE A 132 21.99 -11.19 15.60
N GLN A 133 22.92 -10.92 16.51
CA GLN A 133 23.80 -11.95 17.09
C GLN A 133 23.09 -12.63 18.27
N LYS A 134 23.24 -13.95 18.41
CA LYS A 134 22.57 -14.75 19.45
C LYS A 134 22.77 -14.20 20.87
N ASP A 135 24.00 -13.85 21.23
CA ASP A 135 24.34 -13.31 22.56
C ASP A 135 23.73 -11.91 22.79
N VAL A 136 23.56 -11.11 21.73
CA VAL A 136 22.89 -9.80 21.81
C VAL A 136 21.39 -10.00 22.02
N LEU A 137 20.76 -10.93 21.30
CA LEU A 137 19.36 -11.27 21.49
C LEU A 137 19.09 -11.83 22.91
N LEU A 138 19.94 -12.72 23.42
CA LEU A 138 19.90 -13.19 24.80
C LEU A 138 20.06 -12.05 25.82
N SER A 139 20.92 -11.07 25.56
CA SER A 139 21.10 -9.91 26.45
C SER A 139 19.84 -9.05 26.60
N TRP A 140 18.85 -9.21 25.70
CA TRP A 140 17.56 -8.54 25.83
C TRP A 140 16.63 -9.24 26.83
N GLN A 141 16.99 -10.46 27.26
CA GLN A 141 16.24 -11.33 28.17
C GLN A 141 14.80 -11.56 27.70
N PRO A 142 14.59 -12.12 26.50
CA PRO A 142 13.24 -12.47 26.05
C PRO A 142 12.69 -13.68 26.83
N ASP A 143 11.36 -13.75 26.94
CA ASP A 143 10.61 -14.97 27.33
C ASP A 143 9.87 -15.59 26.14
N LEU A 144 9.70 -14.83 25.06
CA LEU A 144 9.27 -15.32 23.75
C LEU A 144 10.01 -14.56 22.63
N VAL A 145 10.60 -15.29 21.68
CA VAL A 145 10.95 -14.73 20.36
C VAL A 145 9.96 -15.26 19.33
N ILE A 146 9.31 -14.36 18.57
CA ILE A 146 8.29 -14.71 17.58
C ILE A 146 8.58 -14.05 16.23
N GLY A 147 8.51 -14.82 15.14
CA GLY A 147 8.70 -14.30 13.79
C GLY A 147 9.04 -15.38 12.77
N TRP A 148 10.10 -15.14 12.00
CA TRP A 148 10.55 -16.07 10.95
C TRP A 148 11.34 -17.25 11.53
N VAL A 149 11.29 -18.39 10.86
CA VAL A 149 11.97 -19.64 11.23
C VAL A 149 13.50 -19.46 11.20
N ALA A 150 14.15 -19.64 12.35
CA ALA A 150 15.61 -19.56 12.48
C ALA A 150 16.20 -20.47 13.57
N TRP A 151 15.45 -21.48 14.03
CA TRP A 151 15.69 -22.20 15.29
C TRP A 151 16.62 -23.42 15.14
N GLU A 152 17.80 -23.18 14.60
CA GLU A 152 18.89 -24.16 14.52
C GLU A 152 20.18 -23.59 15.14
N ASP A 153 21.05 -24.46 15.67
CA ASP A 153 22.23 -24.05 16.44
C ASP A 153 23.23 -23.18 15.66
N ALA A 154 23.30 -23.36 14.35
CA ALA A 154 24.14 -22.57 13.45
C ALA A 154 23.59 -21.17 13.13
N LYS A 155 22.33 -20.86 13.51
CA LYS A 155 21.68 -19.55 13.34
C LYS A 155 21.52 -18.86 14.69
N LEU A 156 20.29 -18.77 15.20
CA LEU A 156 19.97 -18.10 16.47
C LEU A 156 19.93 -19.09 17.65
N GLY A 157 20.23 -20.38 17.45
CA GLY A 157 20.10 -21.42 18.47
C GLY A 157 18.88 -22.30 18.23
N SER A 158 18.99 -23.58 18.58
CA SER A 158 17.85 -24.51 18.63
C SER A 158 16.78 -24.07 19.64
N GLU A 159 15.56 -24.58 19.49
CA GLU A 159 14.48 -24.34 20.47
C GLU A 159 14.87 -24.79 21.88
N ALA A 160 15.52 -25.95 22.02
CA ALA A 160 16.05 -26.43 23.30
C ALA A 160 16.99 -25.43 23.97
N PHE A 161 17.90 -24.80 23.21
CA PHE A 161 18.78 -23.75 23.73
C PHE A 161 18.01 -22.55 24.30
N TRP A 162 16.94 -22.11 23.62
CA TRP A 162 16.10 -21.02 24.13
C TRP A 162 15.31 -21.46 25.37
N ASN A 163 14.77 -22.68 25.38
CA ASN A 163 14.03 -23.22 26.51
C ASN A 163 14.91 -23.35 27.77
N GLU A 164 16.15 -23.82 27.64
CA GLU A 164 17.16 -23.85 28.71
C GLU A 164 17.51 -22.45 29.26
N ASN A 165 17.32 -21.39 28.46
CA ASN A 165 17.51 -20.00 28.84
C ASN A 165 16.21 -19.30 29.28
N GLY A 166 15.11 -20.05 29.49
CA GLY A 166 13.83 -19.53 29.98
C GLY A 166 12.99 -18.81 28.92
N CYS A 167 13.23 -19.06 27.63
CA CYS A 167 12.56 -18.40 26.52
C CYS A 167 11.93 -19.43 25.57
N ASN A 168 10.69 -19.21 25.17
CA ASN A 168 10.08 -19.96 24.07
C ASN A 168 10.42 -19.31 22.71
N VAL A 169 10.38 -20.09 21.64
CA VAL A 169 10.55 -19.58 20.26
C VAL A 169 9.40 -20.04 19.37
N MET A 170 8.77 -19.10 18.67
CA MET A 170 7.63 -19.35 17.80
C MET A 170 7.92 -18.89 16.36
N SER A 171 7.71 -19.81 15.42
CA SER A 171 7.67 -19.49 13.99
C SER A 171 6.25 -19.21 13.55
N PHE A 172 6.05 -18.24 12.66
CA PHE A 172 4.83 -18.18 11.88
C PHE A 172 4.81 -19.33 10.86
N ASN A 173 3.75 -20.14 10.94
CA ASN A 173 3.48 -21.28 10.08
C ASN A 173 3.45 -20.87 8.60
N ALA A 174 2.80 -19.74 8.29
CA ALA A 174 2.69 -19.20 6.93
C ALA A 174 4.05 -18.82 6.30
N MET A 175 5.11 -18.71 7.10
CA MET A 175 6.45 -18.28 6.65
C MET A 175 7.44 -19.43 6.43
N THR A 176 6.98 -20.67 6.54
CA THR A 176 7.84 -21.87 6.53
C THR A 176 8.03 -22.43 5.11
N SER A 177 7.84 -23.73 4.88
CA SER A 177 7.97 -24.37 3.57
C SER A 177 6.80 -24.02 2.64
N ALA A 178 6.91 -24.39 1.36
CA ALA A 178 5.89 -24.11 0.34
C ALA A 178 4.49 -24.65 0.72
N ASP A 179 4.43 -25.83 1.34
CA ASP A 179 3.18 -26.53 1.66
C ASP A 179 2.36 -25.85 2.77
N TYR A 180 2.99 -24.92 3.51
CA TYR A 180 2.37 -24.20 4.63
C TYR A 180 2.13 -22.72 4.35
N ARG A 181 2.41 -22.23 3.15
CA ARG A 181 2.21 -20.81 2.76
C ARG A 181 0.76 -20.54 2.35
N THR A 182 -0.19 -20.82 3.24
CA THR A 182 -1.64 -20.76 2.94
C THR A 182 -2.43 -19.94 3.96
N VAL A 183 -3.66 -19.56 3.59
CA VAL A 183 -4.61 -18.82 4.45
C VAL A 183 -5.00 -19.63 5.70
N GLU A 184 -5.06 -20.96 5.60
CA GLU A 184 -5.33 -21.87 6.73
C GLU A 184 -4.17 -21.91 7.74
N MET A 185 -2.92 -21.82 7.26
CA MET A 185 -1.77 -21.73 8.15
C MET A 185 -1.64 -20.34 8.77
N MET A 186 -2.03 -19.28 8.05
CA MET A 186 -2.22 -17.94 8.65
C MET A 186 -3.31 -17.97 9.74
N LYS A 187 -4.40 -18.71 9.56
CA LYS A 187 -5.38 -18.92 10.64
C LYS A 187 -4.73 -19.60 11.85
N THR A 188 -3.87 -20.58 11.62
CA THR A 188 -3.14 -21.28 12.69
C THR A 188 -2.21 -20.34 13.45
N ASP A 189 -1.56 -19.39 12.76
CA ASP A 189 -0.77 -18.33 13.39
C ASP A 189 -1.63 -17.43 14.29
N TYR A 190 -2.77 -16.97 13.77
CA TYR A 190 -3.73 -16.15 14.51
C TYR A 190 -4.38 -16.88 15.70
N ASP A 191 -4.67 -18.18 15.57
CA ASP A 191 -5.15 -19.01 16.67
C ASP A 191 -4.08 -19.19 17.76
N ASN A 192 -2.81 -19.39 17.38
CA ASN A 192 -1.70 -19.55 18.31
C ASN A 192 -1.39 -18.25 19.06
N VAL A 193 -1.24 -17.12 18.36
CA VAL A 193 -1.04 -15.80 18.96
C VAL A 193 -2.23 -15.42 19.86
N GLY A 194 -3.46 -15.69 19.40
CA GLY A 194 -4.69 -15.45 20.17
C GLY A 194 -4.70 -16.18 21.51
N LYS A 195 -4.29 -17.46 21.52
CA LYS A 195 -4.16 -18.26 22.76
C LYS A 195 -3.02 -17.79 23.65
N ILE A 196 -1.82 -17.58 23.10
CA ILE A 196 -0.62 -17.18 23.88
C ILE A 196 -0.88 -15.90 24.67
N PHE A 197 -1.51 -14.90 24.04
CA PHE A 197 -1.72 -13.58 24.64
C PHE A 197 -3.13 -13.35 25.18
N ASN A 198 -4.00 -14.37 25.20
CA ASN A 198 -5.40 -14.27 25.61
C ASN A 198 -6.19 -13.16 24.86
N VAL A 199 -6.01 -13.11 23.52
CA VAL A 199 -6.64 -12.14 22.60
C VAL A 199 -7.35 -12.81 21.42
N SER A 200 -7.80 -14.06 21.59
CA SER A 200 -8.46 -14.88 20.55
C SER A 200 -9.62 -14.18 19.84
N ASP A 201 -10.39 -13.33 20.52
CA ASP A 201 -11.46 -12.55 19.89
C ASP A 201 -10.91 -11.57 18.84
N LYS A 202 -9.78 -10.91 19.14
CA LYS A 202 -9.12 -9.98 18.22
C LYS A 202 -8.53 -10.70 17.01
N THR A 203 -7.85 -11.82 17.22
CA THR A 203 -7.22 -12.59 16.13
C THR A 203 -8.26 -13.30 15.26
N THR A 204 -9.36 -13.78 15.87
CA THR A 204 -10.52 -14.31 15.13
C THR A 204 -11.18 -13.22 14.27
N LYS A 205 -11.34 -11.99 14.81
CA LYS A 205 -11.88 -10.88 14.01
C LYS A 205 -10.96 -10.55 12.84
N LEU A 206 -9.64 -10.39 13.09
CA LEU A 206 -8.66 -10.10 12.05
C LEU A 206 -8.69 -11.16 10.93
N TYR A 207 -8.72 -12.45 11.27
CA TYR A 207 -8.85 -13.52 10.30
C TYR A 207 -10.09 -13.36 9.40
N ASN A 208 -11.25 -13.14 10.03
CA ASN A 208 -12.52 -12.99 9.32
C ASN A 208 -12.52 -11.74 8.43
N ASP A 209 -12.00 -10.61 8.91
CA ASP A 209 -11.87 -9.38 8.14
C ASP A 209 -10.99 -9.60 6.89
N THR A 210 -9.80 -10.20 7.05
CA THR A 210 -8.88 -10.50 5.94
C THR A 210 -9.50 -11.44 4.91
N VAL A 211 -10.16 -12.51 5.36
CA VAL A 211 -10.85 -13.46 4.45
C VAL A 211 -12.04 -12.81 3.74
N ASN A 212 -12.78 -11.92 4.41
CA ASN A 212 -13.88 -11.18 3.79
C ASN A 212 -13.37 -10.25 2.67
N VAL A 213 -12.30 -9.48 2.91
CA VAL A 213 -11.72 -8.60 1.88
C VAL A 213 -11.25 -9.42 0.66
N ILE A 214 -10.53 -10.54 0.86
CA ILE A 214 -10.11 -11.42 -0.23
C ILE A 214 -11.31 -11.96 -1.04
N ASN A 215 -12.37 -12.41 -0.36
CA ASN A 215 -13.57 -12.93 -1.00
C ASN A 215 -14.38 -11.85 -1.73
N ASP A 216 -14.46 -10.63 -1.19
CA ASP A 216 -15.14 -9.51 -1.83
C ASP A 216 -14.40 -9.03 -3.08
N VAL A 217 -13.06 -8.96 -3.04
CA VAL A 217 -12.24 -8.69 -4.22
C VAL A 217 -12.43 -9.78 -5.27
N LYS A 218 -12.32 -11.06 -4.90
CA LYS A 218 -12.60 -12.20 -5.79
C LYS A 218 -13.96 -12.09 -6.47
N LYS A 219 -15.01 -11.78 -5.71
CA LYS A 219 -16.38 -11.65 -6.22
C LYS A 219 -16.55 -10.45 -7.18
N LYS A 220 -15.85 -9.34 -6.95
CA LYS A 220 -15.87 -8.17 -7.86
C LYS A 220 -15.10 -8.43 -9.17
N LEU A 221 -14.11 -9.32 -9.14
CA LEU A 221 -13.28 -9.72 -10.29
C LEU A 221 -13.79 -10.98 -11.02
N ASP A 222 -14.82 -11.66 -10.50
CA ASP A 222 -15.37 -12.86 -11.12
C ASP A 222 -15.92 -12.58 -12.53
N GLY A 223 -15.57 -13.46 -13.48
CA GLY A 223 -15.92 -13.32 -14.90
C GLY A 223 -15.31 -12.12 -15.63
N LYS A 224 -14.32 -11.42 -15.05
CA LYS A 224 -13.55 -10.37 -15.74
C LYS A 224 -12.45 -10.96 -16.62
N GLU A 225 -11.84 -10.10 -17.44
CA GLU A 225 -10.68 -10.48 -18.26
C GLU A 225 -9.49 -10.89 -17.39
N THR A 226 -8.68 -11.84 -17.87
CA THR A 226 -7.44 -12.24 -17.20
C THR A 226 -6.46 -11.08 -17.13
N ILE A 227 -5.98 -10.81 -15.91
CA ILE A 227 -4.87 -9.89 -15.65
C ILE A 227 -3.62 -10.71 -15.32
N TYR A 228 -2.56 -10.51 -16.10
CA TYR A 228 -1.27 -11.14 -15.89
C TYR A 228 -0.37 -10.28 -15.00
N TYR A 229 0.15 -10.85 -13.92
CA TYR A 229 1.00 -10.14 -12.97
C TYR A 229 2.38 -10.77 -12.83
N ALA A 230 3.36 -9.97 -12.40
CA ALA A 230 4.65 -10.47 -11.93
C ALA A 230 4.91 -9.99 -10.49
N LEU A 231 5.30 -10.91 -9.60
CA LEU A 231 5.84 -10.59 -8.27
C LEU A 231 7.36 -10.61 -8.35
N VAL A 232 7.98 -9.44 -8.41
CA VAL A 232 9.43 -9.27 -8.60
C VAL A 232 10.07 -8.92 -7.26
N ASP A 233 11.06 -9.70 -6.84
CA ASP A 233 11.89 -9.38 -5.68
C ASP A 233 12.96 -8.36 -6.08
N GLY A 234 12.75 -7.11 -5.68
CA GLY A 234 13.68 -6.03 -5.94
C GLY A 234 13.91 -5.66 -7.40
N ALA A 235 15.17 -5.37 -7.71
CA ALA A 235 15.63 -4.79 -8.97
C ALA A 235 16.33 -5.83 -9.86
N VAL A 236 16.44 -5.51 -11.15
CA VAL A 236 17.19 -6.33 -12.12
C VAL A 236 18.64 -6.53 -11.66
N ASN A 237 19.09 -7.78 -11.59
CA ASN A 237 20.50 -8.10 -11.43
C ASN A 237 21.19 -8.02 -12.80
N THR A 238 21.75 -6.85 -13.10
CA THR A 238 22.41 -6.55 -14.38
C THR A 238 23.69 -7.34 -14.62
N GLU A 239 24.40 -7.76 -13.57
CA GLU A 239 25.61 -8.59 -13.68
C GLU A 239 25.30 -10.01 -14.16
N LYS A 240 24.15 -10.55 -13.75
CA LYS A 240 23.70 -11.92 -14.09
C LYS A 240 22.70 -11.96 -15.25
N GLY A 241 22.11 -10.83 -15.61
CA GLY A 241 21.02 -10.76 -16.59
C GLY A 241 19.76 -11.48 -16.10
N THR A 242 19.37 -11.26 -14.84
CA THR A 242 18.25 -11.97 -14.19
C THR A 242 17.40 -11.07 -13.30
N VAL A 243 16.12 -11.42 -13.15
CA VAL A 243 15.25 -10.98 -12.03
C VAL A 243 14.96 -12.17 -11.12
N TRP A 244 14.51 -11.93 -9.89
CA TRP A 244 13.98 -12.99 -9.04
C TRP A 244 12.46 -12.81 -8.91
N CYS A 245 11.69 -13.87 -9.13
CA CYS A 245 10.23 -13.82 -9.12
C CYS A 245 9.63 -14.76 -8.07
N TYR A 246 8.56 -14.33 -7.40
CA TYR A 246 7.79 -15.21 -6.51
C TYR A 246 6.97 -16.20 -7.34
N LYS A 247 6.96 -17.46 -6.90
CA LYS A 247 6.25 -18.57 -7.54
C LYS A 247 4.85 -18.74 -6.96
N ASN A 248 4.00 -19.51 -7.64
CA ASN A 248 2.61 -19.75 -7.21
C ASN A 248 2.46 -20.41 -5.83
N SER A 249 3.52 -21.04 -5.30
CA SER A 249 3.57 -21.59 -3.92
C SER A 249 4.13 -20.61 -2.87
N ASN A 250 4.27 -19.32 -3.19
CA ASN A 250 4.40 -18.27 -2.19
C ASN A 250 3.01 -17.81 -1.72
N PHE A 251 2.90 -17.37 -0.45
CA PHE A 251 1.62 -17.03 0.17
C PHE A 251 0.85 -15.99 -0.65
N ILE A 252 1.46 -14.83 -0.94
CA ILE A 252 0.73 -13.77 -1.64
C ILE A 252 0.38 -14.15 -3.08
N ALA A 253 1.23 -14.91 -3.76
CA ALA A 253 0.92 -15.44 -5.09
C ALA A 253 -0.31 -16.36 -5.05
N SER A 254 -0.44 -17.19 -4.02
CA SER A 254 -1.62 -18.05 -3.83
C SER A 254 -2.90 -17.22 -3.62
N VAL A 255 -2.82 -16.11 -2.88
CA VAL A 255 -3.94 -15.18 -2.66
C VAL A 255 -4.32 -14.46 -3.96
N LEU A 256 -3.34 -13.89 -4.68
CA LEU A 256 -3.56 -13.21 -5.96
C LEU A 256 -4.15 -14.15 -7.03
N ASN A 257 -3.66 -15.39 -7.10
CA ASN A 257 -4.24 -16.42 -7.96
C ASN A 257 -5.67 -16.79 -7.52
N SER A 258 -5.95 -16.81 -6.21
CA SER A 258 -7.28 -17.17 -5.70
C SER A 258 -8.37 -16.14 -6.04
N ILE A 259 -8.00 -14.88 -6.28
CA ILE A 259 -8.91 -13.80 -6.70
C ILE A 259 -9.05 -13.67 -8.23
N GLY A 260 -8.37 -14.52 -9.02
CA GLY A 260 -8.51 -14.58 -10.48
C GLY A 260 -7.37 -13.96 -11.31
N LEU A 261 -6.32 -13.44 -10.67
CA LEU A 261 -5.13 -12.96 -11.40
C LEU A 261 -4.23 -14.14 -11.80
N THR A 262 -3.41 -13.98 -12.84
CA THR A 262 -2.49 -15.05 -13.32
C THR A 262 -1.03 -14.62 -13.20
N ASN A 263 -0.22 -15.41 -12.50
CA ASN A 263 1.23 -15.16 -12.41
C ASN A 263 1.92 -15.46 -13.75
N ALA A 264 2.63 -14.48 -14.29
CA ALA A 264 3.46 -14.61 -15.48
C ALA A 264 4.70 -15.51 -15.27
N PHE A 265 5.12 -15.72 -14.02
CA PHE A 265 6.27 -16.56 -13.63
C PHE A 265 5.86 -17.61 -12.59
N PRO A 266 5.01 -18.59 -12.94
CA PRO A 266 4.38 -19.51 -11.98
C PRO A 266 5.38 -20.37 -11.19
N ASP A 267 6.52 -20.72 -11.80
CA ASP A 267 7.62 -21.47 -11.16
C ASP A 267 8.62 -20.58 -10.40
N GLY A 268 8.65 -19.28 -10.72
CA GLY A 268 9.46 -18.24 -10.08
C GLY A 268 10.96 -18.54 -9.97
N GLY A 269 11.57 -18.07 -8.89
CA GLY A 269 13.01 -18.16 -8.66
C GLY A 269 13.81 -17.18 -9.52
N THR A 270 15.05 -17.53 -9.83
CA THR A 270 15.92 -16.70 -10.70
C THR A 270 15.51 -16.87 -12.16
N VAL A 271 14.82 -15.89 -12.72
CA VAL A 271 14.36 -15.86 -14.11
C VAL A 271 15.36 -15.07 -14.97
N SER A 272 15.73 -15.61 -16.13
CA SER A 272 16.62 -14.91 -17.06
C SER A 272 15.90 -13.76 -17.76
N LEU A 273 16.59 -12.64 -18.02
CA LEU A 273 15.99 -11.52 -18.75
C LEU A 273 15.46 -11.93 -20.13
N ALA A 274 16.13 -12.85 -20.84
CA ALA A 274 15.64 -13.40 -22.10
C ALA A 274 14.24 -14.04 -21.97
N THR A 275 13.99 -14.77 -20.87
CA THR A 275 12.66 -15.33 -20.55
C THR A 275 11.65 -14.22 -20.22
N VAL A 276 12.07 -13.17 -19.51
CA VAL A 276 11.19 -12.02 -19.23
C VAL A 276 10.80 -11.29 -20.51
N TYR A 277 11.74 -11.09 -21.44
CA TYR A 277 11.48 -10.48 -22.75
C TYR A 277 10.53 -11.35 -23.60
N GLU A 278 10.69 -12.68 -23.58
CA GLU A 278 9.78 -13.61 -24.26
C GLU A 278 8.35 -13.51 -23.68
N VAL A 279 8.21 -13.45 -22.35
CA VAL A 279 6.91 -13.27 -21.68
C VAL A 279 6.28 -11.92 -22.05
N ILE A 280 7.06 -10.82 -22.03
CA ILE A 280 6.60 -9.49 -22.46
C ILE A 280 6.11 -9.51 -23.91
N GLY A 281 6.79 -10.24 -24.80
CA GLY A 281 6.45 -10.32 -26.23
C GLY A 281 5.32 -11.29 -26.59
N THR A 282 4.87 -12.15 -25.66
CA THR A 282 3.90 -13.24 -25.95
C THR A 282 2.63 -13.17 -25.12
N THR A 283 2.74 -12.79 -23.85
CA THR A 283 1.63 -12.63 -22.90
C THR A 283 1.44 -11.16 -22.49
N ASP A 284 2.54 -10.40 -22.48
CA ASP A 284 2.73 -9.15 -21.73
C ASP A 284 2.44 -9.32 -20.21
N ILE A 285 2.73 -8.28 -19.42
CA ILE A 285 2.47 -8.25 -17.99
C ILE A 285 1.69 -6.97 -17.70
N ASP A 286 0.47 -7.13 -17.21
CA ASP A 286 -0.47 -6.04 -16.94
C ASP A 286 -0.14 -5.29 -15.63
N LEU A 287 0.38 -6.00 -14.62
CA LEU A 287 0.65 -5.47 -13.29
C LEU A 287 1.96 -6.03 -12.71
N ILE A 288 2.87 -5.15 -12.26
CA ILE A 288 4.10 -5.58 -11.57
C ILE A 288 4.03 -5.21 -10.09
N PHE A 289 4.14 -6.23 -9.24
CA PHE A 289 4.33 -6.10 -7.80
C PHE A 289 5.82 -6.15 -7.48
N TYR A 290 6.39 -5.04 -7.02
CA TYR A 290 7.76 -5.03 -6.51
C TYR A 290 7.74 -5.33 -5.01
N ILE A 291 8.40 -6.41 -4.61
CA ILE A 291 8.69 -6.67 -3.19
C ILE A 291 9.91 -5.85 -2.79
N THR A 292 9.76 -5.02 -1.75
CA THR A 292 10.78 -4.06 -1.32
C THR A 292 11.08 -4.20 0.18
N TYR A 293 12.37 -4.20 0.52
CA TYR A 293 12.88 -4.34 1.87
C TYR A 293 14.36 -3.92 1.95
N GLY A 294 14.78 -3.45 3.13
CA GLY A 294 16.14 -3.00 3.42
C GLY A 294 16.65 -1.96 2.43
N GLY A 295 17.79 -2.25 1.79
CA GLY A 295 18.40 -1.36 0.78
C GLY A 295 17.73 -1.39 -0.60
N VAL A 296 16.78 -2.30 -0.82
CA VAL A 296 16.04 -2.50 -2.08
C VAL A 296 14.78 -1.66 -2.04
N THR A 297 14.79 -0.51 -2.71
CA THR A 297 13.67 0.44 -2.72
C THR A 297 12.84 0.31 -3.99
N TYR A 298 11.53 0.57 -3.88
CA TYR A 298 10.59 0.62 -5.01
C TYR A 298 11.13 1.41 -6.21
N GLN A 299 11.65 2.61 -5.95
CA GLN A 299 12.21 3.47 -6.98
C GLN A 299 13.37 2.83 -7.75
N LYS A 300 14.29 2.10 -7.07
CA LYS A 300 15.38 1.39 -7.75
C LYS A 300 14.85 0.22 -8.59
N SER A 301 13.86 -0.50 -8.08
CA SER A 301 13.24 -1.62 -8.80
C SER A 301 12.55 -1.14 -10.08
N LEU A 302 11.70 -0.12 -9.98
CA LEU A 302 11.02 0.52 -11.12
C LEU A 302 12.02 1.09 -12.13
N GLU A 303 13.01 1.87 -11.69
CA GLU A 303 14.03 2.43 -12.58
C GLU A 303 14.85 1.34 -13.28
N SER A 304 15.07 0.17 -12.66
CA SER A 304 15.81 -0.92 -13.29
C SER A 304 15.06 -1.54 -14.48
N TRP A 305 13.72 -1.53 -14.45
CA TRP A 305 12.89 -1.95 -15.59
C TRP A 305 12.76 -0.83 -16.63
N GLN A 306 12.59 0.42 -16.20
CA GLN A 306 12.48 1.57 -17.12
C GLN A 306 13.76 1.84 -17.93
N LYS A 307 14.95 1.49 -17.40
CA LYS A 307 16.24 1.69 -18.08
C LYS A 307 16.62 0.57 -19.04
N ASP A 308 15.97 -0.59 -18.96
CA ASP A 308 16.20 -1.72 -19.87
C ASP A 308 15.33 -1.56 -21.13
N ALA A 309 15.94 -1.75 -22.30
CA ALA A 309 15.33 -1.46 -23.61
C ALA A 309 14.17 -2.40 -23.99
N ASP A 310 14.02 -3.55 -23.31
CA ASP A 310 12.95 -4.51 -23.54
C ASP A 310 11.98 -4.59 -22.35
N LEU A 311 12.44 -4.46 -21.09
CA LEU A 311 11.55 -4.36 -19.93
C LEU A 311 10.68 -3.10 -19.96
N SER A 312 11.22 -1.98 -20.46
CA SER A 312 10.47 -0.73 -20.64
C SER A 312 9.29 -0.84 -21.62
N LYS A 313 9.24 -1.91 -22.44
CA LYS A 313 8.13 -2.18 -23.37
C LYS A 313 6.97 -2.92 -22.73
N CYS A 314 7.12 -3.44 -21.51
CA CYS A 314 6.06 -4.11 -20.75
C CYS A 314 4.85 -3.19 -20.52
N ALA A 315 3.62 -3.70 -20.68
CA ALA A 315 2.39 -2.95 -20.41
C ALA A 315 2.41 -2.26 -19.03
N ALA A 316 2.66 -3.01 -17.95
CA ALA A 316 2.75 -2.48 -16.59
C ALA A 316 3.71 -1.27 -16.46
N ILE A 317 4.88 -1.32 -17.11
CA ILE A 317 5.88 -0.25 -17.05
C ILE A 317 5.45 0.98 -17.85
N LYS A 318 4.94 0.81 -19.08
CA LYS A 318 4.43 1.90 -19.92
C LYS A 318 3.25 2.64 -19.27
N ASN A 319 2.40 1.88 -18.58
CA ASN A 319 1.12 2.33 -18.04
C ASN A 319 1.17 2.83 -16.59
N GLY A 320 2.33 2.68 -15.93
CA GLY A 320 2.49 2.93 -14.50
C GLY A 320 1.66 2.00 -13.60
N ASP A 321 1.30 0.82 -14.09
CA ASP A 321 0.52 -0.18 -13.36
C ASP A 321 1.49 -1.07 -12.55
N VAL A 322 2.04 -0.45 -11.51
CA VAL A 322 3.08 -0.98 -10.61
C VAL A 322 2.69 -0.74 -9.15
N TYR A 323 2.95 -1.71 -8.26
CA TYR A 323 2.64 -1.59 -6.83
C TYR A 323 3.83 -2.00 -5.95
N ASP A 324 4.14 -1.15 -4.96
CA ASP A 324 5.13 -1.39 -3.92
C ASP A 324 4.52 -2.28 -2.81
N MET A 325 4.74 -3.58 -2.93
CA MET A 325 4.17 -4.57 -2.02
C MET A 325 5.20 -4.94 -0.95
N LYS A 326 4.77 -4.91 0.32
CA LYS A 326 5.67 -5.15 1.46
C LYS A 326 6.00 -6.63 1.64
N LEU A 327 7.22 -6.92 2.10
CA LEU A 327 7.72 -8.27 2.33
C LEU A 327 6.87 -9.00 3.37
N SER A 328 6.36 -8.29 4.39
CA SER A 328 5.39 -8.87 5.34
C SER A 328 4.13 -9.42 4.67
N CYS A 329 3.62 -8.76 3.63
CA CYS A 329 2.48 -9.25 2.86
C CYS A 329 2.82 -10.50 2.04
N SER A 330 4.08 -10.67 1.61
CA SER A 330 4.48 -11.77 0.73
C SER A 330 4.47 -13.16 1.41
N TYR A 331 4.55 -13.18 2.75
CA TYR A 331 4.58 -14.38 3.60
C TYR A 331 3.36 -14.56 4.52
N GLY A 332 2.36 -13.67 4.44
CA GLY A 332 1.12 -13.79 5.20
C GLY A 332 1.22 -13.39 6.68
N SER A 333 0.12 -13.59 7.42
CA SER A 333 -0.02 -13.33 8.86
C SER A 333 0.22 -11.88 9.31
N THR A 334 0.37 -10.93 8.37
CA THR A 334 0.39 -9.48 8.64
C THR A 334 -1.03 -8.89 8.53
N PRO A 335 -1.44 -7.99 9.44
CA PRO A 335 -2.72 -7.30 9.32
C PRO A 335 -2.78 -6.35 8.10
N GLN A 336 -1.63 -5.97 7.54
CA GLN A 336 -1.52 -5.12 6.34
C GLN A 336 -2.15 -5.73 5.08
N LEU A 337 -2.50 -7.03 5.08
CA LEU A 337 -3.28 -7.66 4.01
C LEU A 337 -4.67 -7.04 3.83
N LEU A 338 -5.24 -6.38 4.85
CA LEU A 338 -6.51 -5.66 4.75
C LEU A 338 -6.42 -4.58 3.64
N ASP A 339 -5.53 -3.61 3.83
CA ASP A 339 -5.32 -2.49 2.91
C ASP A 339 -4.70 -2.94 1.58
N ALA A 340 -3.76 -3.91 1.62
CA ALA A 340 -3.05 -4.35 0.43
C ALA A 340 -3.99 -4.98 -0.61
N MET A 341 -5.02 -5.71 -0.17
CA MET A 341 -6.00 -6.31 -1.08
C MET A 341 -6.97 -5.28 -1.68
N GLU A 342 -7.28 -4.20 -0.95
CA GLU A 342 -8.02 -3.06 -1.52
C GLU A 342 -7.20 -2.35 -2.61
N LYS A 343 -5.91 -2.11 -2.36
CA LYS A 343 -5.00 -1.52 -3.36
C LYS A 343 -4.78 -2.41 -4.59
N VAL A 344 -4.68 -3.73 -4.40
CA VAL A 344 -4.68 -4.69 -5.53
C VAL A 344 -5.95 -4.56 -6.36
N TYR A 345 -7.12 -4.45 -5.72
CA TYR A 345 -8.39 -4.27 -6.43
C TYR A 345 -8.46 -2.95 -7.22
N GLU A 346 -8.03 -1.83 -6.63
CA GLU A 346 -7.95 -0.54 -7.32
C GLU A 346 -7.07 -0.61 -8.59
N CYS A 347 -5.87 -1.18 -8.48
CA CYS A 347 -4.97 -1.37 -9.63
C CYS A 347 -5.63 -2.24 -10.72
N VAL A 348 -6.23 -3.36 -10.33
CA VAL A 348 -6.85 -4.30 -11.28
C VAL A 348 -8.07 -3.69 -11.98
N VAL A 349 -8.92 -2.93 -11.29
CA VAL A 349 -10.07 -2.24 -11.92
C VAL A 349 -9.59 -1.22 -12.94
N LYS A 350 -8.61 -0.38 -12.60
CA LYS A 350 -8.02 0.61 -13.53
C LYS A 350 -7.48 -0.06 -14.80
N ILE A 351 -6.81 -1.21 -14.66
CA ILE A 351 -6.33 -2.00 -15.82
C ILE A 351 -7.51 -2.54 -16.65
N LEU A 352 -8.51 -3.14 -16.01
CA LEU A 352 -9.69 -3.68 -16.69
C LEU A 352 -10.50 -2.61 -17.43
N GLU A 353 -10.65 -1.42 -16.86
CA GLU A 353 -11.28 -0.27 -17.51
C GLU A 353 -10.47 0.17 -18.74
N ARG A 354 -9.16 0.33 -18.59
CA ARG A 354 -8.24 0.66 -19.69
C ARG A 354 -8.38 -0.34 -20.84
N LYS A 355 -8.33 -1.65 -20.55
CA LYS A 355 -8.51 -2.73 -21.54
C LYS A 355 -9.90 -2.70 -22.18
N ALA A 356 -10.96 -2.57 -21.39
CA ALA A 356 -12.34 -2.50 -21.91
C ALA A 356 -12.59 -1.28 -22.82
N THR A 357 -11.84 -0.19 -22.64
CA THR A 357 -11.89 0.97 -23.55
C THR A 357 -10.97 0.85 -24.77
N ALA A 358 -10.00 -0.07 -24.79
CA ALA A 358 -9.01 -0.17 -25.86
C ALA A 358 -9.62 -0.46 -27.25
N ASP A 359 -10.72 -1.22 -27.30
CA ASP A 359 -11.47 -1.51 -28.54
C ASP A 359 -12.13 -0.26 -29.18
N ASN A 360 -12.21 0.87 -28.45
CA ASN A 360 -12.66 2.15 -29.01
C ASN A 360 -11.56 2.92 -29.75
N TYR A 361 -10.33 2.42 -29.76
CA TYR A 361 -9.16 3.05 -30.37
C TYR A 361 -8.59 2.19 -31.54
N PRO A 362 -7.94 2.81 -32.55
CA PRO A 362 -7.79 4.24 -32.71
C PRO A 362 -9.07 4.93 -33.20
N PHE A 363 -9.31 6.15 -32.74
CA PHE A 363 -10.31 7.05 -33.33
C PHE A 363 -9.66 8.40 -33.64
N SER A 364 -10.29 9.16 -34.54
CA SER A 364 -9.85 10.52 -34.86
C SER A 364 -10.94 11.55 -34.60
N ILE A 365 -10.52 12.75 -34.20
CA ILE A 365 -11.37 13.95 -34.14
C ILE A 365 -10.75 15.08 -34.96
N GLU A 366 -11.58 16.05 -35.34
CA GLU A 366 -11.13 17.30 -35.96
C GLU A 366 -11.13 18.41 -34.89
N THR A 367 -10.06 19.20 -34.85
CA THR A 367 -9.88 20.32 -33.92
C THR A 367 -9.20 21.50 -34.61
N PHE A 368 -9.50 22.73 -34.18
CA PHE A 368 -8.78 23.91 -34.67
C PHE A 368 -7.34 23.95 -34.17
N ILE A 369 -6.40 24.23 -35.07
CA ILE A 369 -4.98 24.44 -34.74
C ILE A 369 -4.60 25.92 -34.64
N ASP A 370 -5.34 26.83 -35.30
CA ASP A 370 -5.06 28.26 -35.25
C ASP A 370 -6.32 29.15 -35.22
N TYR A 371 -6.10 30.46 -35.08
CA TYR A 371 -7.15 31.48 -35.08
C TYR A 371 -7.75 31.79 -36.46
N ASN A 372 -7.15 31.26 -37.54
CA ASN A 372 -7.62 31.46 -38.91
C ASN A 372 -8.70 30.43 -39.31
N GLY A 373 -9.00 29.47 -38.42
CA GLY A 373 -9.94 28.39 -38.69
C GLY A 373 -9.30 27.18 -39.38
N ASN A 374 -7.97 27.07 -39.42
CA ASN A 374 -7.32 25.85 -39.89
C ASN A 374 -7.54 24.72 -38.88
N THR A 375 -7.83 23.52 -39.37
CA THR A 375 -8.06 22.32 -38.56
C THR A 375 -6.99 21.27 -38.79
N ALA A 376 -6.83 20.38 -37.82
CA ALA A 376 -6.09 19.14 -37.95
C ALA A 376 -6.95 17.95 -37.50
N THR A 377 -6.70 16.79 -38.12
CA THR A 377 -7.24 15.50 -37.67
C THR A 377 -6.28 14.91 -36.64
N ILE A 378 -6.69 14.87 -35.39
CA ILE A 378 -5.93 14.26 -34.30
C ILE A 378 -6.42 12.84 -34.10
N THR A 379 -5.52 11.87 -34.21
CA THR A 379 -5.80 10.46 -33.91
C THR A 379 -5.35 10.16 -32.49
N PHE A 380 -6.21 9.50 -31.73
CA PHE A 380 -5.87 8.90 -30.45
C PHE A 380 -5.74 7.40 -30.66
N ASP A 381 -4.60 6.83 -30.32
CA ASP A 381 -4.35 5.38 -30.35
C ASP A 381 -4.65 4.70 -28.99
N LYS A 382 -4.81 5.50 -27.94
CA LYS A 382 -5.22 5.09 -26.60
C LYS A 382 -5.80 6.29 -25.84
N ILE A 383 -6.41 6.00 -24.69
CA ILE A 383 -6.85 7.01 -23.74
C ILE A 383 -5.66 7.84 -23.20
N PRO A 384 -5.73 9.18 -23.19
CA PRO A 384 -4.70 10.02 -22.58
C PRO A 384 -4.59 9.81 -21.07
N GLU A 385 -3.36 9.78 -20.55
CA GLU A 385 -3.06 9.51 -19.14
C GLU A 385 -2.34 10.68 -18.46
N ARG A 386 -1.80 11.62 -19.24
CA ARG A 386 -0.96 12.74 -18.80
C ARG A 386 -1.44 14.02 -19.47
N VAL A 387 -2.60 14.47 -19.03
CA VAL A 387 -3.31 15.62 -19.59
C VAL A 387 -2.82 16.93 -18.95
N VAL A 388 -2.58 17.95 -19.77
CA VAL A 388 -2.42 19.34 -19.31
C VAL A 388 -3.62 20.17 -19.72
N CYS A 389 -4.20 20.89 -18.74
CA CYS A 389 -5.29 21.83 -18.97
C CYS A 389 -4.76 23.25 -19.25
N GLY A 390 -5.05 23.78 -20.44
CA GLY A 390 -4.62 25.11 -20.89
C GLY A 390 -5.65 26.23 -20.74
N CYS A 391 -6.69 26.01 -19.94
CA CYS A 391 -7.63 27.02 -19.47
C CYS A 391 -8.50 26.47 -18.32
N CYS A 392 -9.10 27.36 -17.53
CA CYS A 392 -10.06 27.01 -16.49
C CYS A 392 -11.22 26.14 -17.01
N THR A 393 -11.70 26.36 -18.24
CA THR A 393 -12.81 25.58 -18.82
C THR A 393 -12.44 24.10 -18.97
N ALA A 394 -11.22 23.79 -19.43
CA ALA A 394 -10.77 22.41 -19.63
C ALA A 394 -10.58 21.70 -18.29
N LEU A 395 -10.00 22.41 -17.33
CA LEU A 395 -9.82 21.97 -15.96
C LEU A 395 -11.16 21.63 -15.29
N ASN A 396 -12.12 22.56 -15.28
CA ASN A 396 -13.44 22.34 -14.68
C ASN A 396 -14.20 21.18 -15.35
N LEU A 397 -14.13 21.05 -16.68
CA LEU A 397 -14.78 19.94 -17.39
C LEU A 397 -14.18 18.58 -17.02
N LEU A 398 -12.85 18.47 -17.02
CA LEU A 398 -12.20 17.19 -16.71
C LEU A 398 -12.35 16.80 -15.24
N LEU A 399 -12.34 17.76 -14.30
CA LEU A 399 -12.66 17.49 -12.90
C LEU A 399 -14.12 17.02 -12.74
N TYR A 400 -15.08 17.68 -13.40
CA TYR A 400 -16.49 17.27 -13.38
C TYR A 400 -16.73 15.86 -13.95
N LEU A 401 -15.91 15.43 -14.91
CA LEU A 401 -15.94 14.09 -15.48
C LEU A 401 -15.16 13.05 -14.64
N GLY A 402 -14.62 13.42 -13.48
CA GLY A 402 -13.82 12.52 -12.63
C GLY A 402 -12.41 12.24 -13.17
N MET A 403 -11.94 13.00 -14.15
CA MET A 403 -10.66 12.78 -14.86
C MET A 403 -9.47 13.53 -14.22
N GLY A 404 -9.66 14.09 -13.02
CA GLY A 404 -8.61 14.82 -12.28
C GLY A 404 -7.32 14.04 -12.11
N ASP A 405 -7.41 12.70 -11.98
CA ASP A 405 -6.23 11.85 -11.80
C ASP A 405 -5.29 11.79 -13.01
N ARG A 406 -5.76 12.15 -14.21
CA ARG A 406 -4.95 12.24 -15.43
C ARG A 406 -4.29 13.61 -15.60
N ILE A 407 -4.69 14.61 -14.81
CA ILE A 407 -4.17 15.98 -14.93
C ILE A 407 -2.79 16.04 -14.28
N VAL A 408 -1.76 16.33 -15.10
CA VAL A 408 -0.35 16.46 -14.67
C VAL A 408 0.12 17.91 -14.57
N GLY A 409 -0.71 18.86 -15.01
CA GLY A 409 -0.49 20.29 -14.86
C GLY A 409 -1.61 21.14 -15.46
N CYS A 410 -1.66 22.40 -15.08
CA CYS A 410 -2.60 23.41 -15.55
C CYS A 410 -1.86 24.72 -15.84
N TYR A 411 -2.23 25.42 -16.90
CA TYR A 411 -1.81 26.80 -17.16
C TYR A 411 -3.02 27.63 -17.61
N TYR A 412 -2.89 28.96 -17.62
CA TYR A 412 -4.01 29.87 -17.86
C TYR A 412 -5.17 29.65 -16.85
N ASN A 413 -4.83 29.35 -15.59
CA ASN A 413 -5.78 29.13 -14.49
C ASN A 413 -6.09 30.44 -13.74
N GLU A 414 -6.65 31.42 -14.44
CA GLU A 414 -6.87 32.80 -13.94
C GLU A 414 -8.21 32.99 -13.20
N GLU A 415 -9.17 32.07 -13.36
CA GLU A 415 -10.52 32.17 -12.81
C GLU A 415 -10.73 31.25 -11.58
N PRO A 416 -11.66 31.57 -10.66
CA PRO A 416 -12.08 30.65 -9.62
C PRO A 416 -12.59 29.33 -10.20
N ILE A 417 -12.21 28.22 -9.58
CA ILE A 417 -12.78 26.90 -9.86
C ILE A 417 -14.27 26.92 -9.51
N TRP A 418 -15.07 26.20 -10.30
CA TRP A 418 -16.49 26.06 -10.04
C TRP A 418 -16.72 25.23 -8.77
N GLU A 419 -17.54 25.75 -7.86
CA GLU A 419 -17.85 25.14 -6.56
C GLU A 419 -18.32 23.67 -6.68
N GLY A 420 -18.93 23.28 -7.81
CA GLY A 420 -19.37 21.92 -8.08
C GLY A 420 -18.26 20.89 -8.34
N VAL A 421 -16.98 21.29 -8.39
CA VAL A 421 -15.80 20.41 -8.55
C VAL A 421 -14.67 20.76 -7.58
N GLN A 422 -15.00 21.40 -6.46
CA GLN A 422 -14.02 21.89 -5.50
C GLN A 422 -13.26 20.75 -4.81
N ASP A 423 -13.93 19.65 -4.48
CA ASP A 423 -13.32 18.49 -3.81
C ASP A 423 -12.29 17.82 -4.74
N GLU A 424 -12.62 17.61 -6.01
CA GLU A 424 -11.71 17.05 -7.02
C GLU A 424 -10.52 17.99 -7.30
N TYR A 425 -10.75 19.31 -7.27
CA TYR A 425 -9.68 20.29 -7.41
C TYR A 425 -8.73 20.30 -6.20
N ASP A 426 -9.27 20.17 -4.99
CA ASP A 426 -8.46 20.13 -3.76
C ASP A 426 -7.57 18.88 -3.73
N GLU A 427 -8.04 17.72 -4.22
CA GLU A 427 -7.19 16.54 -4.43
C GLU A 427 -6.14 16.75 -5.52
N LEU A 428 -6.50 17.38 -6.65
CA LEU A 428 -5.54 17.71 -7.70
C LEU A 428 -4.43 18.65 -7.20
N VAL A 429 -4.78 19.67 -6.41
CA VAL A 429 -3.83 20.64 -5.82
C VAL A 429 -2.81 19.97 -4.92
N LYS A 430 -3.17 18.89 -4.19
CA LYS A 430 -2.20 18.10 -3.39
C LYS A 430 -1.16 17.41 -4.28
N ARG A 431 -1.53 17.01 -5.50
CA ARG A 431 -0.66 16.32 -6.48
C ARG A 431 0.22 17.28 -7.29
N ILE A 432 -0.35 18.36 -7.81
CA ILE A 432 0.35 19.26 -8.76
C ILE A 432 0.79 20.60 -8.16
N GLY A 433 0.37 20.91 -6.93
CA GLY A 433 0.61 22.18 -6.25
C GLY A 433 -0.53 23.19 -6.38
N ALA A 434 -0.58 24.13 -5.44
CA ALA A 434 -1.48 25.27 -5.50
C ALA A 434 -1.06 26.26 -6.59
N VAL A 435 -1.99 27.10 -7.06
CA VAL A 435 -1.76 28.08 -8.12
C VAL A 435 -0.53 28.95 -7.79
N ASP A 436 0.43 29.00 -8.71
CA ASP A 436 1.68 29.76 -8.64
C ASP A 436 2.58 29.51 -7.41
N ALA A 437 2.34 28.42 -6.66
CA ALA A 437 3.24 28.02 -5.58
C ALA A 437 4.63 27.60 -6.13
N PRO A 438 5.73 27.79 -5.37
CA PRO A 438 7.06 27.39 -5.84
C PRO A 438 7.15 25.91 -6.20
N GLY A 439 7.51 25.61 -7.45
CA GLY A 439 7.57 24.24 -7.98
C GLY A 439 6.22 23.64 -8.41
N SER A 440 5.14 24.41 -8.32
CA SER A 440 3.80 24.02 -8.80
C SER A 440 3.76 23.81 -10.31
N LYS A 441 2.88 22.90 -10.74
CA LYS A 441 2.47 22.73 -12.13
C LYS A 441 1.07 23.30 -12.39
N ASN A 442 0.56 24.13 -11.48
CA ASN A 442 -0.71 24.82 -11.58
C ASN A 442 -0.41 26.32 -11.67
N ILE A 443 -0.53 26.90 -12.86
CA ILE A 443 -0.04 28.24 -13.20
C ILE A 443 -1.21 29.13 -13.60
N SER A 444 -1.30 30.34 -13.03
CA SER A 444 -2.35 31.28 -13.41
C SER A 444 -2.15 31.82 -14.82
N GLY A 445 -0.94 32.26 -15.17
CA GLY A 445 -0.66 32.92 -16.45
C GLY A 445 -0.13 32.01 -17.57
N ASN A 446 0.54 32.66 -18.53
CA ASN A 446 1.24 32.02 -19.65
C ASN A 446 2.45 31.17 -19.20
N ILE A 447 2.76 30.13 -19.97
CA ILE A 447 3.86 29.20 -19.74
C ILE A 447 4.71 29.03 -21.01
N GLN A 448 5.96 28.61 -20.86
CA GLN A 448 6.83 28.27 -21.99
C GLN A 448 6.64 26.79 -22.39
N LYS A 449 6.65 26.51 -23.70
CA LYS A 449 6.44 25.14 -24.22
C LYS A 449 7.44 24.11 -23.68
N ASP A 450 8.70 24.49 -23.47
CA ASP A 450 9.73 23.60 -22.92
C ASP A 450 9.43 23.20 -21.46
N VAL A 451 8.78 24.09 -20.69
CA VAL A 451 8.31 23.79 -19.33
C VAL A 451 7.12 22.82 -19.37
N LEU A 452 6.18 23.01 -20.30
CA LEU A 452 5.09 22.06 -20.53
C LEU A 452 5.61 20.68 -20.95
N LEU A 453 6.53 20.60 -21.91
CA LEU A 453 7.18 19.35 -22.31
C LEU A 453 7.91 18.67 -21.16
N SER A 454 8.50 19.44 -20.22
CA SER A 454 9.13 18.86 -19.02
C SER A 454 8.15 18.12 -18.10
N TRP A 455 6.85 18.39 -18.22
CA TRP A 455 5.80 17.65 -17.50
C TRP A 455 5.41 16.34 -18.19
N GLN A 456 5.93 16.09 -19.40
CA GLN A 456 5.70 14.91 -20.24
C GLN A 456 4.21 14.65 -20.49
N PRO A 457 3.44 15.59 -21.06
CA PRO A 457 2.04 15.36 -21.41
C PRO A 457 1.91 14.40 -22.60
N ASP A 458 0.83 13.62 -22.63
CA ASP A 458 0.35 12.91 -23.83
C ASP A 458 -0.85 13.61 -24.48
N LEU A 459 -1.50 14.54 -23.76
CA LEU A 459 -2.49 15.47 -24.28
C LEU A 459 -2.32 16.87 -23.66
N VAL A 460 -2.39 17.92 -24.49
CA VAL A 460 -2.70 19.28 -24.01
C VAL A 460 -4.06 19.71 -24.56
N ILE A 461 -4.98 20.05 -23.67
CA ILE A 461 -6.36 20.48 -23.97
C ILE A 461 -6.58 21.90 -23.44
N GLY A 462 -7.07 22.81 -24.26
CA GLY A 462 -7.39 24.15 -23.77
C GLY A 462 -7.77 25.16 -24.84
N TRP A 463 -7.36 26.40 -24.62
CA TRP A 463 -7.58 27.48 -25.59
C TRP A 463 -6.61 27.40 -26.78
N VAL A 464 -7.07 27.83 -27.95
CA VAL A 464 -6.30 27.74 -29.21
C VAL A 464 -5.02 28.55 -29.12
N ALA A 465 -3.86 27.91 -29.29
CA ALA A 465 -2.57 28.62 -29.31
C ALA A 465 -1.46 27.84 -30.05
N TRP A 466 -1.81 26.89 -30.93
CA TRP A 466 -0.89 25.92 -31.54
C TRP A 466 -0.11 26.52 -32.72
N GLU A 467 0.64 27.58 -32.42
CA GLU A 467 1.53 28.31 -33.30
C GLU A 467 2.95 28.26 -32.74
N ASP A 468 3.97 28.11 -33.60
CA ASP A 468 5.37 28.00 -33.17
C ASP A 468 5.88 29.21 -32.38
N ALA A 469 5.30 30.39 -32.61
CA ALA A 469 5.60 31.62 -31.88
C ALA A 469 5.03 31.68 -30.45
N LYS A 470 4.20 30.70 -30.06
CA LYS A 470 3.52 30.60 -28.76
C LYS A 470 3.92 29.30 -28.05
N LEU A 471 3.08 28.28 -28.13
CA LEU A 471 3.28 26.99 -27.45
C LEU A 471 3.84 25.90 -28.38
N GLY A 472 4.06 26.18 -29.66
CA GLY A 472 4.42 25.18 -30.66
C GLY A 472 3.23 24.82 -31.55
N SER A 473 3.50 24.55 -32.83
CA SER A 473 2.55 23.99 -33.79
C SER A 473 2.04 22.60 -33.37
N GLU A 474 0.90 22.16 -33.91
CA GLU A 474 0.41 20.78 -33.73
C GLU A 474 1.50 19.75 -34.08
N ALA A 475 2.16 19.92 -35.23
CA ALA A 475 3.26 19.06 -35.66
C ALA A 475 4.41 18.98 -34.63
N PHE A 476 4.77 20.08 -33.98
CA PHE A 476 5.78 20.09 -32.92
C PHE A 476 5.37 19.23 -31.71
N TRP A 477 4.09 19.26 -31.31
CA TRP A 477 3.60 18.42 -30.20
C TRP A 477 3.52 16.95 -30.59
N ASN A 478 3.03 16.67 -31.81
CA ASN A 478 2.93 15.34 -32.39
C ASN A 478 4.31 14.66 -32.52
N GLU A 479 5.34 15.40 -33.00
CA GLU A 479 6.75 14.95 -33.01
C GLU A 479 7.31 14.63 -31.61
N ASN A 480 6.73 15.20 -30.55
CA ASN A 480 7.08 14.93 -29.15
C ASN A 480 6.14 13.90 -28.47
N GLY A 481 5.29 13.21 -29.23
CA GLY A 481 4.40 12.15 -28.73
C GLY A 481 3.21 12.68 -27.92
N CYS A 482 2.78 13.92 -28.17
CA CYS A 482 1.71 14.58 -27.45
C CYS A 482 0.65 15.11 -28.42
N ASN A 483 -0.61 14.73 -28.19
CA ASN A 483 -1.73 15.29 -28.93
C ASN A 483 -2.09 16.69 -28.40
N VAL A 484 -2.52 17.59 -29.28
CA VAL A 484 -3.07 18.90 -28.87
C VAL A 484 -4.47 19.08 -29.39
N ILE A 485 -5.36 19.56 -28.51
CA ILE A 485 -6.75 19.82 -28.86
C ILE A 485 -7.22 21.17 -28.32
N SER A 486 -8.04 21.81 -29.12
CA SER A 486 -8.67 23.09 -28.81
C SER A 486 -10.12 22.89 -28.40
N PHE A 487 -10.60 23.72 -27.48
CA PHE A 487 -12.03 24.04 -27.43
C PHE A 487 -12.38 24.97 -28.58
N ASN A 488 -13.02 24.38 -29.59
CA ASN A 488 -13.42 25.01 -30.83
C ASN A 488 -14.39 26.18 -30.59
N ALA A 489 -15.21 26.13 -29.53
CA ALA A 489 -16.05 27.24 -29.11
C ALA A 489 -15.27 28.50 -28.67
N MET A 490 -13.98 28.36 -28.38
CA MET A 490 -13.11 29.44 -27.90
C MET A 490 -12.20 30.02 -29.00
N THR A 491 -12.18 29.45 -30.21
CA THR A 491 -11.27 29.83 -31.32
C THR A 491 -11.40 31.28 -31.76
N SER A 492 -12.57 31.72 -32.21
CA SER A 492 -12.81 33.08 -32.69
C SER A 492 -14.23 33.55 -32.37
N ALA A 493 -14.56 34.81 -32.66
CA ALA A 493 -15.90 35.34 -32.45
C ALA A 493 -16.97 34.55 -33.22
N ASP A 494 -16.64 34.07 -34.43
CA ASP A 494 -17.57 33.37 -35.33
C ASP A 494 -17.85 31.92 -34.87
N TYR A 495 -16.96 31.34 -34.06
CA TYR A 495 -17.08 29.97 -33.55
C TYR A 495 -17.68 29.87 -32.14
N ARG A 496 -17.98 31.00 -31.48
CA ARG A 496 -18.60 31.06 -30.13
C ARG A 496 -20.10 30.71 -30.17
N THR A 497 -20.42 29.47 -30.52
CA THR A 497 -21.80 28.97 -30.67
C THR A 497 -22.07 27.76 -29.78
N VAL A 498 -23.34 27.52 -29.46
CA VAL A 498 -23.79 26.33 -28.71
C VAL A 498 -23.48 25.03 -29.48
N GLU A 499 -23.49 25.09 -30.82
CA GLU A 499 -23.11 23.95 -31.67
C GLU A 499 -21.63 23.62 -31.52
N MET A 500 -20.75 24.63 -31.49
CA MET A 500 -19.32 24.41 -31.29
C MET A 500 -19.02 23.91 -29.88
N MET A 501 -19.70 24.44 -28.86
CA MET A 501 -19.63 23.95 -27.48
C MET A 501 -20.08 22.49 -27.36
N LYS A 502 -21.11 22.08 -28.12
CA LYS A 502 -21.52 20.68 -28.21
C LYS A 502 -20.43 19.83 -28.88
N THR A 503 -19.80 20.29 -29.95
CA THR A 503 -18.68 19.59 -30.60
C THR A 503 -17.51 19.39 -29.64
N ASP A 504 -17.21 20.38 -28.79
CA ASP A 504 -16.15 20.27 -27.78
C ASP A 504 -16.46 19.16 -26.76
N TYR A 505 -17.70 19.07 -26.28
CA TYR A 505 -18.15 17.98 -25.39
C TYR A 505 -18.24 16.62 -26.09
N ASP A 506 -18.70 16.57 -27.35
CA ASP A 506 -18.72 15.35 -28.15
C ASP A 506 -17.30 14.84 -28.45
N ASN A 507 -16.31 15.73 -28.54
CA ASN A 507 -14.91 15.36 -28.71
C ASN A 507 -14.29 14.87 -27.39
N VAL A 508 -14.47 15.62 -26.29
CA VAL A 508 -13.99 15.18 -24.95
C VAL A 508 -14.66 13.88 -24.49
N GLY A 509 -15.91 13.61 -24.88
CA GLY A 509 -16.60 12.36 -24.57
C GLY A 509 -16.23 11.16 -25.45
N LYS A 510 -15.43 11.36 -26.51
CA LYS A 510 -14.81 10.25 -27.28
C LYS A 510 -13.42 9.90 -26.74
N ILE A 511 -12.71 10.90 -26.23
CA ILE A 511 -11.37 10.82 -25.62
C ILE A 511 -11.42 10.09 -24.27
#